data_AF-A0A832WG97-F1
#
_entry.id   AF-A0A832WG97-F1
#
_cell.length_a   1.000
_cell.length_b   1.000
_cell.length_c   1.000
_cell.angle_alpha   90.00
_cell.angle_beta   90.00
_cell.angle_gamma   90.00
#
_symmetry.space_group_name_H-M   'P 1'
#
loop_
_entity.id
_entity.type
_entity.pdbx_description
1 polymer ?
#
loop_
_entity_poly.entity_id
_entity_poly.type
_entity_poly.pdbx_seq_one_letter_code
_entity_poly.pdbx_strand_id
1 'polypeptide(L)'
;MASLAKTLMIKALTLIIVLIGVLLLLAFIMGATGLSDKMLKSILTVEVQEYKQQLIRQGRDPVAVEKAIEEYMKERAAALGINRSWYERLPQLIYRLLVLDLGTSRTLQSSWGSNKISDIILDRLPNTIILTTTGIIFTALIGIWLGLYIGSNIGSRADRVISVLSAISYALPLWFVGLVLILTLAYGPRILWGVQIFPPGGMVSTPPPEEPLAYFLDVLWHLSLPLIASFIVFFGSWAYGIRNIVFSVSQEDFVNFARAKGLPENLVRRRYILRPSLPPILTSLILSLANSIGVG
;
A
#
# COMPACT_ATOMS: atom_id res chain seq x y z
N MET A 1 -16.30 -13.62 -29.78
CA MET A 1 -16.96 -13.32 -28.47
C MET A 1 -16.98 -14.53 -27.54
N ALA A 2 -17.39 -15.73 -27.99
CA ALA A 2 -17.44 -16.94 -27.14
C ALA A 2 -16.09 -17.38 -26.54
N SER A 3 -14.96 -17.18 -27.25
CA SER A 3 -13.62 -17.51 -26.72
C SER A 3 -13.16 -16.57 -25.59
N LEU A 4 -13.57 -15.30 -25.64
CA LEU A 4 -13.19 -14.28 -24.67
C LEU A 4 -13.95 -14.49 -23.35
N ALA A 5 -15.26 -14.74 -23.43
CA ALA A 5 -16.07 -15.09 -22.26
C ALA A 5 -15.56 -16.38 -21.58
N LYS A 6 -15.22 -17.41 -22.36
CA LYS A 6 -14.64 -18.65 -21.83
C LYS A 6 -13.29 -18.40 -21.14
N THR A 7 -12.42 -17.59 -21.75
CA THR A 7 -11.12 -17.24 -21.16
C THR A 7 -11.28 -16.47 -19.86
N LEU A 8 -12.19 -15.49 -19.82
CA LEU A 8 -12.48 -14.73 -18.60
C LEU A 8 -13.06 -15.62 -17.50
N MET A 9 -13.99 -16.52 -17.85
CA MET A 9 -14.58 -17.46 -16.90
C MET A 9 -13.53 -18.41 -16.31
N ILE A 10 -12.65 -18.97 -17.14
CA ILE A 10 -11.56 -19.83 -16.66
C ILE A 10 -10.66 -19.04 -15.71
N LYS A 11 -10.27 -17.82 -16.07
CA LYS A 11 -9.45 -16.97 -15.18
C LYS A 11 -10.15 -16.67 -13.87
N ALA A 12 -11.43 -16.30 -13.90
CA ALA A 12 -12.21 -16.04 -12.69
C ALA A 12 -12.29 -17.28 -11.79
N LEU A 13 -12.55 -18.45 -12.36
CA LEU A 13 -12.59 -19.72 -11.63
C LEU A 13 -11.22 -20.06 -11.02
N THR A 14 -10.14 -19.92 -11.79
CA THR A 14 -8.77 -20.10 -11.28
C THR A 14 -8.48 -19.15 -10.13
N LEU A 15 -8.87 -17.87 -10.22
CA LEU A 15 -8.68 -16.90 -9.13
C LEU A 15 -9.46 -17.28 -7.87
N ILE A 16 -10.70 -17.73 -8.00
CA ILE A 16 -11.51 -18.19 -6.87
C ILE A 16 -10.88 -19.42 -6.20
N ILE A 17 -10.42 -20.39 -7.00
CA ILE A 17 -9.74 -21.59 -6.48
C ILE A 17 -8.45 -21.21 -5.75
N VAL A 18 -7.65 -20.32 -6.33
CA VAL A 18 -6.42 -19.83 -5.70
C VAL A 18 -6.75 -19.09 -4.39
N LEU A 19 -7.75 -18.22 -4.38
CA LEU A 19 -8.19 -17.52 -3.17
C LEU A 19 -8.60 -18.49 -2.07
N ILE A 20 -9.45 -19.46 -2.37
CA ILE A 20 -9.87 -20.49 -1.40
C ILE A 20 -8.67 -21.30 -0.91
N GLY A 21 -7.77 -21.70 -1.80
CA GLY A 21 -6.54 -22.41 -1.45
C GLY A 21 -5.64 -21.61 -0.51
N VAL A 22 -5.46 -20.32 -0.78
CA VAL A 22 -4.67 -19.41 0.07
C VAL A 22 -5.35 -19.24 1.44
N LEU A 23 -6.68 -19.03 1.48
CA LEU A 23 -7.42 -18.90 2.74
C LEU A 23 -7.32 -20.17 3.59
N LEU A 24 -7.47 -21.35 2.98
CA LEU A 24 -7.30 -22.64 3.65
C LEU A 24 -5.88 -22.80 4.22
N LEU A 25 -4.87 -22.46 3.41
CA LEU A 25 -3.47 -22.55 3.80
C LEU A 25 -3.15 -21.58 4.96
N LEU A 26 -3.62 -20.34 4.90
CA LEU A 26 -3.45 -19.37 5.99
C LEU A 26 -4.13 -19.84 7.27
N ALA A 27 -5.39 -20.29 7.17
CA ALA A 27 -6.14 -20.75 8.32
C ALA A 27 -5.53 -22.02 8.94
N PHE A 28 -5.00 -22.93 8.10
CA PHE A 28 -4.23 -24.09 8.53
C PHE A 28 -2.95 -23.69 9.24
N ILE A 29 -2.14 -22.78 8.67
CA ILE A 29 -0.90 -22.29 9.31
C ILE A 29 -1.22 -21.63 10.66
N MET A 30 -2.22 -20.77 10.72
CA MET A 30 -2.63 -20.10 11.96
C MET A 30 -3.10 -21.07 13.04
N GLY A 31 -3.80 -22.14 12.64
CA GLY A 31 -4.25 -23.19 13.55
C GLY A 31 -3.12 -24.11 14.01
N ALA A 32 -2.32 -24.64 13.08
CA ALA A 32 -1.22 -25.56 13.34
C ALA A 32 -0.10 -24.93 14.18
N THR A 33 0.16 -23.63 14.01
CA THR A 33 1.12 -22.87 14.84
C THR A 33 0.57 -22.54 16.24
N GLY A 34 -0.73 -22.78 16.49
CA GLY A 34 -1.42 -22.38 17.71
C GLY A 34 -1.59 -20.86 17.85
N LEU A 35 -1.29 -20.09 16.79
CA LEU A 35 -1.40 -18.63 16.80
C LEU A 35 -2.85 -18.19 17.03
N SER A 36 -3.82 -18.86 16.39
CA SER A 36 -5.24 -18.59 16.57
C SER A 36 -5.67 -18.69 18.04
N ASP A 37 -5.24 -19.75 18.74
CA ASP A 37 -5.60 -19.98 20.14
C ASP A 37 -4.94 -18.97 21.07
N LYS A 38 -3.66 -18.65 20.82
CA LYS A 38 -2.94 -17.60 21.56
C LYS A 38 -3.60 -16.25 21.40
N MET A 39 -4.01 -15.88 20.18
CA MET A 39 -4.71 -14.62 19.92
C MET A 39 -6.05 -14.57 20.63
N LEU A 40 -6.89 -15.60 20.52
CA LEU A 40 -8.21 -15.61 21.18
C LEU A 40 -8.09 -15.59 22.71
N LYS A 41 -7.13 -16.33 23.27
CA LYS A 41 -6.84 -16.27 24.72
C LYS A 41 -6.34 -14.89 25.14
N SER A 42 -5.45 -14.27 24.35
CA SER A 42 -4.99 -12.90 24.62
C SER A 42 -6.15 -11.90 24.61
N ILE A 43 -7.08 -12.05 23.65
CA ILE A 43 -8.29 -11.24 23.58
C ILE A 43 -9.15 -11.42 24.83
N LEU A 44 -9.40 -12.66 25.23
CA LEU A 44 -10.18 -12.98 26.44
C LEU A 44 -9.53 -12.38 27.69
N THR A 45 -8.21 -12.49 27.83
CA THR A 45 -7.48 -11.92 28.97
C THR A 45 -7.62 -10.40 29.01
N VAL A 46 -7.46 -9.70 27.88
CA VAL A 46 -7.63 -8.24 27.82
C VAL A 46 -9.05 -7.83 28.21
N GLU A 47 -10.07 -8.48 27.66
CA GLU A 47 -11.48 -8.18 28.00
C GLU A 47 -11.79 -8.43 29.47
N VAL A 48 -11.29 -9.52 30.04
CA VAL A 48 -11.47 -9.84 31.46
C VAL A 48 -10.81 -8.79 32.34
N GLN A 49 -9.62 -8.30 31.97
CA GLN A 49 -8.93 -7.25 32.73
C GLN A 49 -9.68 -5.92 32.64
N GLU A 50 -10.16 -5.54 31.46
CA GLU A 50 -10.98 -4.33 31.29
C GLU A 50 -12.27 -4.41 32.11
N TYR A 51 -12.96 -5.54 32.08
CA TYR A 51 -14.17 -5.79 32.86
C TYR A 51 -13.90 -5.73 34.36
N LYS A 52 -12.82 -6.38 34.83
CA LYS A 52 -12.37 -6.30 36.23
C LYS A 52 -12.15 -4.86 36.67
N GLN A 53 -11.44 -4.06 35.87
CA GLN A 53 -11.18 -2.65 36.16
C GLN A 53 -12.47 -1.82 36.24
N GLN A 54 -13.45 -2.10 35.37
CA GLN A 54 -14.76 -1.45 35.44
C GLN A 54 -15.50 -1.78 36.74
N LEU A 55 -15.51 -3.05 37.16
CA LEU A 55 -16.17 -3.47 38.40
C LEU A 55 -15.52 -2.89 39.66
N ILE A 56 -14.18 -2.79 39.68
CA ILE A 56 -13.43 -2.15 40.77
C ILE A 56 -13.76 -0.65 40.85
N ARG A 57 -13.83 0.05 39.69
CA ARG A 57 -14.24 1.47 39.65
C ARG A 57 -15.67 1.70 40.14
N GLN A 58 -16.54 0.70 40.00
CA GLN A 58 -17.90 0.73 40.52
C GLN A 58 -17.99 0.43 42.03
N GLY A 59 -16.86 0.21 42.71
CA GLY A 59 -16.81 -0.03 44.15
C GLY A 59 -17.41 -1.37 44.59
N ARG A 60 -17.44 -2.37 43.70
CA ARG A 60 -17.94 -3.70 44.06
C ARG A 60 -16.99 -4.44 45.01
N ASP A 61 -17.58 -5.23 45.90
CA ASP A 61 -16.86 -6.10 46.85
C ASP A 61 -15.94 -7.12 46.13
N PRO A 62 -14.69 -7.37 46.61
CA PRO A 62 -13.73 -8.23 45.91
C PRO A 62 -14.24 -9.63 45.59
N VAL A 63 -15.05 -10.24 46.47
CA VAL A 63 -15.60 -11.60 46.27
C VAL A 63 -16.68 -11.60 45.18
N ALA A 64 -17.51 -10.56 45.11
CA ALA A 64 -18.50 -10.39 44.07
C ALA A 64 -17.86 -10.08 42.70
N VAL A 65 -16.71 -9.39 42.69
CA VAL A 65 -15.92 -9.11 41.49
C VAL A 65 -15.34 -10.40 40.90
N GLU A 66 -14.75 -11.26 41.73
CA GLU A 66 -14.19 -12.54 41.28
C GLU A 66 -15.24 -13.44 40.64
N LYS A 67 -16.40 -13.60 41.27
CA LYS A 67 -17.50 -14.41 40.73
C LYS A 67 -18.03 -13.87 39.39
N ALA A 68 -18.20 -12.55 39.28
CA ALA A 68 -18.64 -11.91 38.03
C ALA A 68 -17.62 -12.07 36.90
N ILE A 69 -16.32 -12.03 37.22
CA ILE A 69 -15.24 -12.27 36.26
C ILE A 69 -15.23 -13.70 35.77
N GLU A 70 -15.39 -14.69 36.65
CA GLU A 70 -15.43 -16.11 36.26
C GLU A 70 -16.59 -16.39 35.31
N GLU A 71 -17.77 -15.83 35.62
CA GLU A 71 -18.97 -15.95 34.78
C GLU A 71 -18.76 -15.29 33.42
N TYR A 72 -18.25 -14.05 33.40
CA TYR A 72 -17.93 -13.32 32.18
C TYR A 72 -16.88 -14.05 31.32
N MET A 73 -15.83 -14.57 31.95
CA MET A 73 -14.78 -15.33 31.26
C MET A 73 -15.34 -16.59 30.61
N LYS A 74 -16.21 -17.32 31.31
CA LYS A 74 -16.83 -18.55 30.80
C LYS A 74 -17.76 -18.27 29.62
N GLU A 75 -18.62 -17.27 29.74
CA GLU A 75 -19.52 -16.82 28.66
C GLU A 75 -18.70 -16.40 27.43
N ARG A 76 -17.66 -15.59 27.65
CA ARG A 76 -16.86 -15.04 26.57
C ARG A 76 -15.96 -16.09 25.89
N ALA A 77 -15.39 -17.02 26.64
CA ALA A 77 -14.64 -18.15 26.09
C ALA A 77 -15.50 -19.04 25.19
N ALA A 78 -16.78 -19.25 25.56
CA ALA A 78 -17.74 -19.98 24.75
C ALA A 78 -18.09 -19.21 23.46
N ALA A 79 -18.36 -17.91 23.55
CA ALA A 79 -18.68 -17.05 22.40
C ALA A 79 -17.53 -16.95 21.39
N LEU A 80 -16.28 -16.91 21.86
CA LEU A 80 -15.08 -16.90 21.01
C LEU A 80 -14.75 -18.29 20.41
N GLY A 81 -15.41 -19.36 20.87
CA GLY A 81 -15.14 -20.72 20.43
C GLY A 81 -13.77 -21.24 20.87
N ILE A 82 -13.17 -20.66 21.93
CA ILE A 82 -11.86 -21.07 22.47
C ILE A 82 -11.88 -22.51 22.97
N ASN A 83 -13.06 -22.98 23.40
CA ASN A 83 -13.28 -24.35 23.87
C ASN A 83 -13.31 -25.38 22.74
N ARG A 84 -13.39 -24.94 21.48
CA ARG A 84 -13.38 -25.81 20.30
C ARG A 84 -11.98 -25.85 19.69
N SER A 85 -11.60 -27.02 19.21
CA SER A 85 -10.36 -27.20 18.46
C SER A 85 -10.31 -26.24 17.27
N TRP A 86 -9.12 -25.75 16.93
CA TRP A 86 -8.94 -24.75 15.86
C TRP A 86 -9.51 -25.21 14.52
N TYR A 87 -9.42 -26.51 14.21
CA TYR A 87 -9.92 -27.09 12.96
C TYR A 87 -11.46 -27.04 12.84
N GLU A 88 -12.18 -27.09 13.97
CA GLU A 88 -13.65 -26.97 13.98
C GLU A 88 -14.10 -25.53 13.68
N ARG A 89 -13.25 -24.55 13.96
CA ARG A 89 -13.52 -23.12 13.68
C ARG A 89 -13.23 -22.73 12.22
N LEU A 90 -12.42 -23.51 11.49
CA LEU A 90 -11.98 -23.16 10.14
C LEU A 90 -13.12 -23.00 9.13
N PRO A 91 -14.09 -23.94 9.01
CA PRO A 91 -15.08 -23.85 7.94
C PRO A 91 -15.92 -22.57 8.06
N GLN A 92 -16.31 -22.22 9.29
CA GLN A 92 -17.08 -21.01 9.56
C GLN A 92 -16.27 -19.74 9.30
N LEU A 93 -14.97 -19.74 9.66
CA LEU A 93 -14.07 -18.62 9.41
C LEU A 93 -13.89 -18.38 7.90
N ILE A 94 -13.63 -19.45 7.13
CA ILE A 94 -13.47 -19.35 5.67
C ILE A 94 -14.77 -18.90 5.02
N TYR A 95 -15.91 -19.44 5.45
CA TYR A 95 -17.22 -19.01 4.95
C TYR A 95 -17.44 -17.52 5.18
N ARG A 96 -17.18 -17.01 6.38
CA ARG A 96 -17.28 -15.58 6.70
C ARG A 96 -16.39 -14.72 5.82
N LEU A 97 -15.14 -15.13 5.60
CA LEU A 97 -14.22 -14.42 4.70
C LEU A 97 -14.71 -14.40 3.25
N LEU A 98 -15.29 -15.51 2.76
CA LEU A 98 -15.82 -15.60 1.40
C LEU A 98 -17.04 -14.70 1.17
N VAL A 99 -17.88 -14.49 2.19
CA VAL A 99 -19.01 -13.55 2.13
C VAL A 99 -18.63 -12.12 2.55
N LEU A 100 -17.32 -11.84 2.73
CA LEU A 100 -16.78 -10.57 3.18
C LEU A 100 -17.27 -10.10 4.56
N ASP A 101 -17.70 -11.05 5.41
CA ASP A 101 -17.97 -10.80 6.81
C ASP A 101 -16.66 -10.85 7.60
N LEU A 102 -15.99 -9.70 7.65
CA LEU A 102 -14.72 -9.52 8.35
C LEU A 102 -14.90 -9.38 9.87
N GLY A 103 -16.14 -9.23 10.35
CA GLY A 103 -16.46 -8.95 11.74
C GLY A 103 -16.22 -7.49 12.17
N THR A 104 -16.03 -7.29 13.47
CA THR A 104 -15.91 -5.97 14.10
C THR A 104 -14.55 -5.77 14.77
N SER A 105 -13.99 -4.59 14.60
CA SER A 105 -12.83 -4.07 15.31
C SER A 105 -13.21 -3.64 16.72
N ARG A 106 -12.21 -3.66 17.61
CA ARG A 106 -12.36 -3.28 19.04
C ARG A 106 -11.52 -2.07 19.41
N THR A 107 -10.44 -1.83 18.67
CA THR A 107 -9.47 -0.76 18.91
C THR A 107 -9.60 0.37 17.90
N LEU A 108 -10.13 0.08 16.72
CA LEU A 108 -10.31 1.02 15.62
C LEU A 108 -11.79 1.21 15.32
N GLN A 109 -12.13 2.44 14.97
CA GLN A 109 -13.42 2.83 14.43
C GLN A 109 -13.21 3.63 13.14
N SER A 110 -14.22 3.68 12.28
CA SER A 110 -14.23 4.59 11.14
C SER A 110 -14.40 6.04 11.59
N SER A 111 -14.13 6.99 10.69
CA SER A 111 -14.33 8.43 10.88
C SER A 111 -15.75 8.81 11.35
N TRP A 112 -16.75 7.97 11.06
CA TRP A 112 -18.16 8.11 11.47
C TRP A 112 -18.59 7.16 12.61
N GLY A 113 -17.63 6.52 13.30
CA GLY A 113 -17.88 5.75 14.53
C GLY A 113 -18.30 4.30 14.35
N SER A 114 -18.24 3.73 13.13
CA SER A 114 -18.52 2.30 12.92
C SER A 114 -17.36 1.44 13.40
N ASN A 115 -17.67 0.33 14.06
CA ASN A 115 -16.70 -0.69 14.46
C ASN A 115 -16.60 -1.86 13.49
N LYS A 116 -17.38 -1.89 12.39
CA LYS A 116 -17.27 -2.96 11.39
C LYS A 116 -15.96 -2.81 10.61
N ILE A 117 -15.24 -3.92 10.42
CA ILE A 117 -13.94 -3.90 9.73
C ILE A 117 -14.12 -3.49 8.26
N SER A 118 -15.21 -3.91 7.60
CA SER A 118 -15.56 -3.48 6.25
C SER A 118 -15.63 -1.96 6.14
N ASP A 119 -16.29 -1.30 7.10
CA ASP A 119 -16.53 0.13 7.07
C ASP A 119 -15.23 0.91 7.32
N ILE A 120 -14.38 0.40 8.21
CA ILE A 120 -13.04 0.96 8.48
C ILE A 120 -12.14 0.86 7.24
N ILE A 121 -12.19 -0.26 6.53
CA ILE A 121 -11.44 -0.43 5.28
C ILE A 121 -11.96 0.54 4.23
N LEU A 122 -13.28 0.62 4.02
CA LEU A 122 -13.90 1.51 3.04
C LEU A 122 -13.67 3.00 3.34
N ASP A 123 -13.54 3.37 4.61
CA ASP A 123 -13.20 4.73 5.03
C ASP A 123 -11.74 5.11 4.67
N ARG A 124 -10.80 4.16 4.74
CA ARG A 124 -9.37 4.41 4.47
C ARG A 124 -8.96 4.17 3.02
N LEU A 125 -9.62 3.24 2.35
CA LEU A 125 -9.26 2.78 1.01
C LEU A 125 -9.16 3.93 -0.02
N PRO A 126 -10.09 4.89 -0.10
CA PRO A 126 -9.98 5.99 -1.06
C PRO A 126 -8.72 6.82 -0.86
N ASN A 127 -8.34 7.09 0.39
CA ASN A 127 -7.18 7.91 0.73
C ASN A 127 -5.89 7.19 0.32
N THR A 128 -5.83 5.88 0.55
CA THR A 128 -4.70 5.06 0.11
C THR A 128 -4.60 5.00 -1.40
N ILE A 129 -5.72 4.84 -2.12
CA ILE A 129 -5.74 4.85 -3.59
C ILE A 129 -5.27 6.20 -4.13
N ILE A 130 -5.77 7.32 -3.58
CA ILE A 130 -5.36 8.67 -3.98
C ILE A 130 -3.85 8.82 -3.77
N LEU A 131 -3.34 8.51 -2.57
CA LEU A 131 -1.93 8.65 -2.24
C LEU A 131 -1.03 7.78 -3.14
N THR A 132 -1.33 6.49 -3.25
CA THR A 132 -0.50 5.55 -4.02
C THR A 132 -0.55 5.85 -5.51
N THR A 133 -1.74 6.13 -6.06
CA THR A 133 -1.91 6.41 -7.49
C THR A 133 -1.24 7.73 -7.87
N THR A 134 -1.44 8.79 -7.09
CA THR A 134 -0.77 10.08 -7.35
C THR A 134 0.74 9.96 -7.19
N GLY A 135 1.23 9.21 -6.20
CA GLY A 135 2.64 8.89 -6.03
C GLY A 135 3.23 8.17 -7.24
N ILE A 136 2.57 7.12 -7.73
CA ILE A 136 3.01 6.39 -8.92
C ILE A 136 3.02 7.30 -10.14
N ILE A 137 1.95 8.06 -10.40
CA ILE A 137 1.91 8.99 -11.55
C ILE A 137 3.06 10.00 -11.47
N PHE A 138 3.21 10.65 -10.31
CA PHE A 138 4.24 11.67 -10.10
C PHE A 138 5.65 11.11 -10.31
N THR A 139 5.96 9.98 -9.67
CA THR A 139 7.28 9.34 -9.77
C THR A 139 7.54 8.76 -11.15
N ALA A 140 6.54 8.13 -11.77
CA ALA A 140 6.68 7.56 -13.10
C ALA A 140 6.85 8.64 -14.16
N LEU A 141 6.09 9.75 -14.13
CA LEU A 141 6.25 10.82 -15.13
C LEU A 141 7.67 11.39 -15.13
N ILE A 142 8.21 11.70 -13.95
CA ILE A 142 9.57 12.24 -13.83
C ILE A 142 10.60 11.16 -14.16
N GLY A 143 10.42 9.93 -13.67
CA GLY A 143 11.31 8.81 -13.95
C GLY A 143 11.34 8.42 -15.43
N ILE A 144 10.19 8.44 -16.12
CA ILE A 144 10.08 8.26 -17.58
C ILE A 144 10.85 9.35 -18.30
N TRP A 145 10.64 10.60 -17.93
CA TRP A 145 11.35 11.72 -18.54
C TRP A 145 12.87 11.59 -18.36
N LEU A 146 13.33 11.33 -17.14
CA LEU A 146 14.76 11.14 -16.83
C LEU A 146 15.34 9.90 -17.54
N GLY A 147 14.62 8.79 -17.54
CA GLY A 147 15.04 7.53 -18.16
C GLY A 147 15.18 7.63 -19.68
N LEU A 148 14.22 8.28 -20.35
CA LEU A 148 14.31 8.57 -21.79
C LEU A 148 15.47 9.53 -22.09
N TYR A 149 15.71 10.52 -21.22
CA TYR A 149 16.80 11.48 -21.37
C TYR A 149 18.18 10.82 -21.25
N ILE A 150 18.42 10.03 -20.21
CA ILE A 150 19.71 9.36 -20.01
C ILE A 150 19.90 8.16 -20.96
N GLY A 151 18.82 7.44 -21.28
CA GLY A 151 18.85 6.34 -22.25
C GLY A 151 19.14 6.82 -23.68
N SER A 152 18.82 8.07 -24.00
CA SER A 152 19.20 8.70 -25.28
C SER A 152 20.67 9.12 -25.35
N ASN A 153 21.35 9.22 -24.20
CA ASN A 153 22.69 9.80 -24.08
C ASN A 153 23.57 8.91 -23.18
N ILE A 154 23.64 7.62 -23.52
CA ILE A 154 24.33 6.59 -22.73
C ILE A 154 25.81 6.93 -22.59
N GLY A 155 26.36 6.76 -21.39
CA GLY A 155 27.75 7.07 -21.07
C GLY A 155 28.03 8.55 -20.77
N SER A 156 27.04 9.43 -20.97
CA SER A 156 27.13 10.84 -20.58
C SER A 156 27.33 11.01 -19.07
N ARG A 157 27.76 12.21 -18.64
CA ARG A 157 27.85 12.54 -17.21
C ARG A 157 26.49 12.47 -16.53
N ALA A 158 25.43 12.93 -17.20
CA ALA A 158 24.06 12.85 -16.68
C ALA A 158 23.63 11.40 -16.47
N ASP A 159 23.95 10.51 -17.42
CA ASP A 159 23.67 9.08 -17.28
C ASP A 159 24.34 8.47 -16.04
N ARG A 160 25.63 8.74 -15.85
CA ARG A 160 26.37 8.24 -14.68
C ARG A 160 25.80 8.76 -13.37
N VAL A 161 25.54 10.07 -13.26
CA VAL A 161 25.00 10.69 -12.04
C VAL A 161 23.62 10.14 -11.72
N ILE A 162 22.70 10.14 -12.69
CA ILE A 162 21.33 9.67 -12.46
C ILE A 162 21.30 8.17 -12.17
N SER A 163 22.19 7.38 -12.78
CA SER A 163 22.31 5.94 -12.46
C SER A 163 22.79 5.70 -11.03
N VAL A 164 23.77 6.47 -10.54
CA VAL A 164 24.22 6.40 -9.14
C VAL A 164 23.11 6.82 -8.18
N LEU A 165 22.45 7.95 -8.47
CA LEU A 165 21.30 8.40 -7.67
C LEU A 165 20.18 7.35 -7.68
N SER A 166 19.94 6.68 -8.81
CA SER A 166 18.93 5.63 -8.91
C SER A 166 19.23 4.43 -8.00
N ALA A 167 20.51 4.03 -7.92
CA ALA A 167 20.95 2.98 -7.02
C ALA A 167 20.78 3.37 -5.54
N ILE A 168 21.10 4.63 -5.19
CA ILE A 168 20.90 5.16 -3.82
C ILE A 168 19.41 5.16 -3.48
N SER A 169 18.57 5.70 -4.36
CA SER A 169 17.11 5.75 -4.18
C SER A 169 16.50 4.38 -3.92
N TYR A 170 16.90 3.37 -4.70
CA TYR A 170 16.39 2.01 -4.55
C TYR A 170 16.78 1.36 -3.21
N ALA A 171 17.89 1.77 -2.59
CA ALA A 171 18.34 1.24 -1.32
C ALA A 171 17.58 1.82 -0.11
N LEU A 172 16.83 2.92 -0.28
CA LEU A 172 16.16 3.61 0.81
C LEU A 172 14.79 2.99 1.14
N PRO A 173 14.52 2.62 2.41
CA PRO A 173 13.19 2.21 2.82
C PRO A 173 12.21 3.41 2.83
N LEU A 174 11.03 3.26 2.21
CA LEU A 174 10.03 4.35 2.14
C LEU A 174 9.60 4.87 3.51
N TRP A 175 9.34 3.98 4.46
CA TRP A 175 8.95 4.38 5.82
C TRP A 175 10.03 5.21 6.50
N PHE A 176 11.31 4.91 6.25
CA PHE A 176 12.44 5.62 6.84
C PHE A 176 12.58 7.03 6.25
N VAL A 177 12.52 7.14 4.91
CA VAL A 177 12.53 8.44 4.23
C VAL A 177 11.34 9.29 4.66
N GLY A 178 10.14 8.71 4.72
CA GLY A 178 8.95 9.39 5.22
C GLY A 178 9.14 9.93 6.64
N LEU A 179 9.68 9.11 7.55
CA LEU A 179 9.97 9.52 8.93
C LEU A 179 10.99 10.66 8.98
N VAL A 180 12.10 10.56 8.24
CA VAL A 180 13.12 11.61 8.17
C VAL A 180 12.52 12.92 7.66
N LEU A 181 11.70 12.87 6.60
CA LEU A 181 11.05 14.07 6.06
C LEU A 181 10.05 14.67 7.05
N ILE A 182 9.26 13.85 7.77
CA ILE A 182 8.36 14.35 8.81
C ILE A 182 9.16 15.08 9.91
N LEU A 183 10.23 14.46 10.42
CA LEU A 183 11.05 15.06 11.48
C LEU A 183 11.73 16.36 11.02
N THR A 184 12.28 16.37 9.81
CA THR A 184 13.10 17.49 9.32
C THR A 184 12.32 18.61 8.66
N LEU A 185 11.23 18.31 7.96
CA LEU A 185 10.46 19.29 7.18
C LEU A 185 9.09 19.63 7.78
N ALA A 186 8.47 18.73 8.56
CA ALA A 186 7.23 19.05 9.27
C ALA A 186 7.52 19.59 10.68
N TYR A 187 8.30 18.85 11.49
CA TYR A 187 8.58 19.25 12.88
C TYR A 187 9.75 20.23 13.02
N GLY A 188 10.83 20.06 12.25
CA GLY A 188 12.02 20.93 12.32
C GLY A 188 11.69 22.43 12.24
N PRO A 189 11.01 22.90 11.18
CA PRO A 189 10.67 24.31 11.04
C PRO A 189 9.70 24.82 12.11
N ARG A 190 8.81 23.95 12.58
CA ARG A 190 7.85 24.25 13.64
C ARG A 190 8.55 24.47 14.97
N ILE A 191 9.59 23.69 15.28
CA ILE A 191 10.36 23.81 16.52
C ILE A 191 11.34 25.00 16.46
N LEU A 192 12.02 25.18 15.32
CA LEU A 192 13.08 26.20 15.18
C LEU A 192 12.53 27.61 14.95
N TRP A 193 11.46 27.74 14.18
CA TRP A 193 10.93 29.05 13.75
C TRP A 193 9.45 29.24 14.07
N GLY A 194 8.78 28.25 14.67
CA GLY A 194 7.35 28.34 14.97
C GLY A 194 6.44 28.22 13.73
N VAL A 195 6.98 27.90 12.55
CA VAL A 195 6.24 27.86 11.29
C VAL A 195 6.04 26.42 10.83
N GLN A 196 4.80 26.05 10.51
CA GLN A 196 4.48 24.74 9.92
C GLN A 196 4.55 24.83 8.39
N ILE A 197 5.63 24.31 7.80
CA ILE A 197 5.81 24.29 6.33
C ILE A 197 5.09 23.11 5.69
N PHE A 198 5.12 21.95 6.34
CA PHE A 198 4.46 20.73 5.87
C PHE A 198 3.64 20.09 6.99
N PRO A 199 2.52 19.45 6.67
CA PRO A 199 1.74 18.72 7.65
C PRO A 199 2.42 17.36 7.96
N PRO A 200 2.41 16.92 9.22
CA PRO A 200 3.02 15.66 9.63
C PRO A 200 2.17 14.42 9.27
N GLY A 201 0.88 14.61 8.96
CA GLY A 201 -0.04 13.53 8.61
C GLY A 201 -1.49 14.03 8.51
N GLY A 202 -2.41 13.11 8.21
CA GLY A 202 -3.81 13.42 7.91
C GLY A 202 -4.04 13.72 6.42
N MET A 203 -5.32 13.79 6.02
CA MET A 203 -5.69 14.12 4.64
C MET A 203 -5.95 15.62 4.45
N VAL A 204 -6.43 16.28 5.51
CA VAL A 204 -6.75 17.70 5.57
C VAL A 204 -6.50 18.23 6.97
N SER A 205 -6.38 19.56 7.08
CA SER A 205 -6.34 20.31 8.31
C SER A 205 -7.59 20.06 9.16
N THR A 206 -7.47 20.20 10.48
CA THR A 206 -8.61 20.06 11.41
C THR A 206 -8.85 21.40 12.12
N PRO A 207 -10.02 22.05 11.96
CA PRO A 207 -11.16 21.65 11.13
C PRO A 207 -10.86 21.74 9.62
N PRO A 208 -11.56 20.95 8.78
CA PRO A 208 -11.36 20.98 7.32
C PRO A 208 -11.80 22.33 6.73
N PRO A 209 -11.09 22.85 5.71
CA PRO A 209 -11.53 24.06 5.01
C PRO A 209 -12.91 23.88 4.36
N GLU A 210 -13.79 24.87 4.54
CA GLU A 210 -15.16 24.84 3.99
C GLU A 210 -15.21 25.15 2.48
N GLU A 211 -14.34 26.06 2.02
CA GLU A 211 -14.23 26.48 0.62
C GLU A 211 -13.63 25.36 -0.25
N PRO A 212 -14.26 24.95 -1.37
CA PRO A 212 -13.79 23.82 -2.19
C PRO A 212 -12.36 23.97 -2.71
N LEU A 213 -11.97 25.19 -3.09
CA LEU A 213 -10.61 25.46 -3.57
C LEU A 213 -9.59 25.39 -2.43
N ALA A 214 -9.94 25.91 -1.25
CA ALA A 214 -9.09 25.81 -0.07
C ALA A 214 -8.91 24.35 0.37
N TYR A 215 -9.99 23.56 0.32
CA TYR A 215 -9.94 22.13 0.59
C TYR A 215 -8.99 21.39 -0.38
N PHE A 216 -9.11 21.66 -1.68
CA PHE A 216 -8.23 21.04 -2.67
C PHE A 216 -6.75 21.39 -2.46
N LEU A 217 -6.44 22.66 -2.19
CA LEU A 217 -5.06 23.09 -1.89
C LEU A 217 -4.53 22.46 -0.60
N ASP A 218 -5.38 22.33 0.42
CA ASP A 218 -5.04 21.69 1.68
C ASP A 218 -4.74 20.19 1.49
N VAL A 219 -5.52 19.48 0.67
CA VAL A 219 -5.22 18.09 0.28
C VAL A 219 -3.87 17.99 -0.45
N LEU A 220 -3.58 18.89 -1.39
CA LEU A 220 -2.26 18.90 -2.08
C LEU A 220 -1.11 19.16 -1.11
N TRP A 221 -1.32 20.04 -0.13
CA TRP A 221 -0.36 20.32 0.93
C TRP A 221 -0.13 19.09 1.84
N HIS A 222 -1.16 18.30 2.12
CA HIS A 222 -1.04 17.04 2.86
C HIS A 222 -0.41 15.92 2.04
N LEU A 223 -0.58 15.92 0.72
CA LEU A 223 0.05 14.96 -0.18
C LEU A 223 1.52 15.27 -0.46
N SER A 224 1.98 16.51 -0.31
CA SER A 224 3.31 16.91 -0.79
C SER A 224 4.45 16.10 -0.16
N LEU A 225 4.42 15.88 1.16
CA LEU A 225 5.49 15.20 1.88
C LEU A 225 5.53 13.69 1.55
N PRO A 226 4.39 12.97 1.54
CA PRO A 226 4.32 11.61 1.01
C PRO A 226 4.75 11.48 -0.47
N LEU A 227 4.42 12.45 -1.33
CA LEU A 227 4.83 12.46 -2.73
C LEU A 227 6.34 12.66 -2.88
N ILE A 228 6.95 13.55 -2.09
CA ILE A 228 8.41 13.75 -2.06
C ILE A 228 9.10 12.48 -1.56
N ALA A 229 8.58 11.84 -0.50
CA ALA A 229 9.11 10.59 0.02
C ALA A 229 9.08 9.48 -1.06
N SER A 230 7.92 9.32 -1.70
CA SER A 230 7.72 8.35 -2.77
C SER A 230 8.66 8.63 -3.94
N PHE A 231 8.81 9.90 -4.31
CA PHE A 231 9.74 10.32 -5.36
C PHE A 231 11.16 9.89 -5.05
N ILE A 232 11.71 10.30 -3.92
CA ILE A 232 13.10 10.01 -3.51
C ILE A 232 13.40 8.50 -3.61
N VAL A 233 12.46 7.65 -3.24
CA VAL A 233 12.64 6.20 -3.24
C VAL A 233 12.43 5.57 -4.62
N PHE A 234 11.37 5.94 -5.33
CA PHE A 234 10.93 5.21 -6.52
C PHE A 234 11.41 5.79 -7.85
N PHE A 235 11.82 7.06 -7.92
CA PHE A 235 12.22 7.67 -9.20
C PHE A 235 13.38 6.91 -9.85
N GLY A 236 14.32 6.40 -9.04
CA GLY A 236 15.50 5.68 -9.50
C GLY A 236 15.16 4.41 -10.27
N SER A 237 14.22 3.62 -9.73
CA SER A 237 13.74 2.40 -10.39
C SER A 237 13.11 2.69 -11.74
N TRP A 238 12.30 3.76 -11.82
CA TRP A 238 11.70 4.21 -13.08
C TRP A 238 12.74 4.68 -14.09
N ALA A 239 13.62 5.60 -13.70
CA ALA A 239 14.63 6.17 -14.58
C ALA A 239 15.58 5.10 -15.12
N TYR A 240 16.09 4.23 -14.23
CA TYR A 240 17.02 3.18 -14.62
C TYR A 240 16.37 2.07 -15.44
N GLY A 241 15.15 1.65 -15.08
CA GLY A 241 14.40 0.66 -15.84
C GLY A 241 14.13 1.12 -17.28
N ILE A 242 13.72 2.38 -17.44
CA ILE A 242 13.43 2.97 -18.76
C ILE A 242 14.69 3.18 -19.58
N ARG A 243 15.77 3.62 -18.95
CA ARG A 243 17.09 3.67 -19.57
C ARG A 243 17.48 2.30 -20.15
N ASN A 244 17.26 1.22 -19.42
CA ASN A 244 17.59 -0.14 -19.88
C ASN A 244 16.72 -0.60 -21.06
N ILE A 245 15.44 -0.22 -21.08
CA ILE A 245 14.57 -0.44 -22.24
C ILE A 245 15.15 0.29 -23.47
N VAL A 246 15.46 1.58 -23.34
CA VAL A 246 16.02 2.38 -24.43
C VAL A 246 17.35 1.81 -24.93
N PHE A 247 18.21 1.38 -24.01
CA PHE A 247 19.48 0.73 -24.35
C PHE A 247 19.28 -0.58 -25.11
N SER A 248 18.35 -1.42 -24.67
CA SER A 248 18.05 -2.70 -25.33
C SER A 248 17.54 -2.46 -26.74
N VAL A 249 16.58 -1.54 -26.92
CA VAL A 249 16.05 -1.16 -28.25
C VAL A 249 17.15 -0.58 -29.14
N SER A 250 18.11 0.18 -28.58
CA SER A 250 19.21 0.77 -29.36
C SER A 250 20.18 -0.25 -29.98
N GLN A 251 20.15 -1.50 -29.50
CA GLN A 251 20.99 -2.60 -29.99
C GLN A 251 20.30 -3.48 -31.04
N GLU A 252 19.02 -3.23 -31.31
CA GLU A 252 18.23 -4.02 -32.26
C GLU A 252 18.71 -3.84 -33.71
N ASP A 253 18.59 -4.90 -34.51
CA ASP A 253 19.09 -4.94 -35.90
C ASP A 253 18.47 -3.85 -36.79
N PHE A 254 17.20 -3.51 -36.57
CA PHE A 254 16.52 -2.48 -37.34
C PHE A 254 17.09 -1.07 -37.07
N VAL A 255 17.68 -0.84 -35.89
CA VAL A 255 18.38 0.40 -35.56
C VAL A 255 19.74 0.44 -36.25
N ASN A 256 20.47 -0.68 -36.23
CA ASN A 256 21.75 -0.80 -36.94
C ASN A 256 21.57 -0.65 -38.46
N PHE A 257 20.50 -1.21 -39.03
CA PHE A 257 20.14 -1.03 -40.43
C PHE A 257 19.79 0.44 -40.76
N ALA A 258 19.07 1.12 -39.87
CA ALA A 258 18.77 2.55 -40.02
C ALA A 258 20.04 3.41 -40.02
N ARG A 259 21.03 3.08 -39.19
CA ARG A 259 22.36 3.72 -39.17
C ARG A 259 23.17 3.40 -40.43
N ALA A 260 23.17 2.15 -40.89
CA ALA A 260 23.85 1.72 -42.11
C ALA A 260 23.30 2.41 -43.36
N LYS A 261 22.02 2.79 -43.36
CA LYS A 261 21.40 3.64 -44.39
C LYS A 261 21.86 5.10 -44.38
N GLY A 262 22.70 5.52 -43.43
CA GLY A 262 23.17 6.90 -43.30
C GLY A 262 22.10 7.88 -42.79
N LEU A 263 21.05 7.40 -42.12
CA LEU A 263 20.04 8.29 -41.53
C LEU A 263 20.66 9.17 -40.43
N PRO A 264 20.23 10.44 -40.30
CA PRO A 264 20.79 11.33 -39.28
C PRO A 264 20.50 10.80 -37.87
N GLU A 265 21.46 10.89 -36.95
CA GLU A 265 21.36 10.28 -35.61
C GLU A 265 20.16 10.80 -34.81
N ASN A 266 19.73 12.06 -35.03
CA ASN A 266 18.52 12.61 -34.42
C ASN A 266 17.24 11.88 -34.88
N LEU A 267 17.19 11.47 -36.16
CA LEU A 267 16.10 10.67 -36.71
C LEU A 267 16.15 9.24 -36.19
N VAL A 268 17.34 8.63 -36.15
CA VAL A 268 17.57 7.30 -35.57
C VAL A 268 17.08 7.27 -34.12
N ARG A 269 17.55 8.21 -33.30
CA ARG A 269 17.18 8.36 -31.88
C ARG A 269 15.67 8.49 -31.69
N ARG A 270 15.02 9.45 -32.35
CA ARG A 270 13.58 9.70 -32.14
C ARG A 270 12.70 8.60 -32.72
N ARG A 271 12.95 8.19 -33.98
CA ARG A 271 12.04 7.32 -34.74
C ARG A 271 12.32 5.83 -34.53
N TYR A 272 13.59 5.46 -34.38
CA TYR A 272 14.01 4.06 -34.33
C TYR A 272 14.41 3.61 -32.92
N ILE A 273 14.66 4.51 -31.96
CA ILE A 273 14.97 4.12 -30.58
C ILE A 273 13.85 4.50 -29.61
N LEU A 274 13.53 5.79 -29.49
CA LEU A 274 12.57 6.27 -28.48
C LEU A 274 11.15 5.83 -28.75
N ARG A 275 10.64 5.98 -29.98
CA ARG A 275 9.27 5.54 -30.33
C ARG A 275 9.06 4.03 -30.10
N PRO A 276 9.96 3.12 -30.55
CA PRO A 276 9.80 1.69 -30.27
C PRO A 276 9.98 1.31 -28.78
N SER A 277 10.60 2.18 -27.97
CA SER A 277 10.71 1.98 -26.52
C SER A 277 9.41 2.30 -25.76
N LEU A 278 8.47 3.06 -26.33
CA LEU A 278 7.26 3.50 -25.62
C LEU A 278 6.28 2.37 -25.23
N PRO A 279 6.00 1.36 -26.07
CA PRO A 279 5.07 0.29 -25.71
C PRO A 279 5.41 -0.47 -24.41
N PRO A 280 6.66 -0.95 -24.17
CA PRO A 280 7.01 -1.58 -22.90
C PRO A 280 6.97 -0.58 -21.73
N ILE A 281 7.34 0.69 -21.93
CA ILE A 281 7.23 1.73 -20.89
C ILE A 281 5.78 1.94 -20.47
N LEU A 282 4.87 2.04 -21.44
CA LEU A 282 3.44 2.19 -21.18
C LEU A 282 2.86 0.98 -20.46
N THR A 283 3.32 -0.23 -20.82
CA THR A 283 2.92 -1.46 -20.15
C THR A 283 3.33 -1.43 -18.67
N SER A 284 4.57 -1.04 -18.37
CA SER A 284 5.03 -0.88 -16.98
C SER A 284 4.17 0.13 -16.21
N LEU A 285 3.84 1.28 -16.82
CA LEU A 285 2.97 2.28 -16.19
C LEU A 285 1.57 1.74 -15.89
N ILE A 286 0.94 1.06 -16.85
CA ILE A 286 -0.39 0.47 -16.66
C ILE A 286 -0.36 -0.58 -15.54
N LEU A 287 0.67 -1.43 -15.50
CA LEU A 287 0.80 -2.43 -14.43
C LEU A 287 1.02 -1.78 -13.06
N SER A 288 1.83 -0.72 -12.98
CA SER A 288 2.02 0.03 -11.72
C SER A 288 0.73 0.70 -11.25
N LEU A 289 -0.06 1.28 -12.15
CA LEU A 289 -1.36 1.86 -11.81
C LEU A 289 -2.40 0.81 -11.44
N ALA A 290 -2.38 -0.38 -12.06
CA ALA A 290 -3.24 -1.48 -11.63
C ALA A 290 -2.88 -1.94 -10.21
N ASN A 291 -1.60 -1.94 -9.87
CA ASN A 291 -1.11 -2.32 -8.54
C ASN A 291 -1.45 -1.28 -7.45
N SER A 292 -1.62 0.01 -7.76
CA SER A 292 -1.97 1.02 -6.74
C SER A 292 -3.33 0.77 -6.10
N ILE A 293 -4.23 0.09 -6.79
CA ILE A 293 -5.56 -0.26 -6.28
C ILE A 293 -5.49 -1.48 -5.35
N GLY A 294 -4.55 -2.40 -5.59
CA GLY A 294 -4.49 -3.71 -4.91
C GLY A 294 -3.52 -3.83 -3.74
N VAL A 295 -2.54 -2.93 -3.61
CA VAL A 295 -1.43 -3.03 -2.64
C VAL A 295 -1.38 -1.83 -1.67
N GLY A 296 -2.53 -1.17 -1.47
CA GLY A 296 -2.70 -0.15 -0.45
C GLY A 296 -2.57 -0.69 0.97
#